data_AF-A0A059LGT1-F1
#
_entry.id   AF-A0A059LGT1-F1
#
_cell.length_a   1.000
_cell.length_b   1.000
_cell.length_c   1.000
_cell.angle_alpha   90.00
_cell.angle_beta   90.00
_cell.angle_gamma   90.00
#
_symmetry.space_group_name_H-M   'P 1'
#
loop_
_entity.id
_entity.type
_entity.pdbx_description
1 polymer ?
#
loop_
_entity_poly.entity_id
_entity_poly.type
_entity_poly.pdbx_seq_one_letter_code
_entity_poly.pdbx_strand_id
1 'polypeptide(L)'
;MRVLLSKSTLGVRAYEVGPDQRMTVLTVANLLQEAAGNHAVAMWGRSESGFASDPRLTELGLIFVMARLCIDMRRYPRWGELVRMETWFQAAGRVGAERQWLLQAGNSGEILGRASAQFVMLHAATRKLVKMPSSVRETSAWFQRSPPLSAIAPAQGRAKLPAVRSKGAGVGAAGAGRGESSESAVALPLSPSRVSTPLEVAPLAVTARRADMDMNGHVNNVAYLCWALESVPEAVHGQGTLRGVEADFMAESTAGQTIEGLAHATPAPDWIEGGNAAFAHSLVRPDEGGGKGTELARLRSTWEVPEDVAAKLRRTKA
;
A
#
# COMPACT_ATOMS: atom_id res chain seq x y z
N MET A 1 2.84 18.77 -26.65
CA MET A 1 3.13 17.32 -26.83
C MET A 1 2.34 16.55 -25.78
N ARG A 2 1.65 15.44 -26.12
CA ARG A 2 0.91 14.63 -25.13
C ARG A 2 1.86 13.65 -24.44
N VAL A 3 2.10 13.80 -23.15
CA VAL A 3 2.88 12.83 -22.37
C VAL A 3 1.90 11.82 -21.76
N LEU A 4 1.58 10.76 -22.52
CA LEU A 4 0.64 9.73 -22.08
C LEU A 4 1.31 8.65 -21.22
N LEU A 5 2.62 8.53 -21.37
CA LEU A 5 3.44 7.46 -20.84
C LEU A 5 4.82 8.04 -20.54
N SER A 6 5.27 7.90 -19.31
CA SER A 6 6.65 8.18 -18.95
C SER A 6 7.45 6.89 -18.97
N LYS A 7 8.64 6.95 -19.58
CA LYS A 7 9.60 5.84 -19.62
C LYS A 7 10.92 6.36 -19.07
N SER A 8 11.50 5.59 -18.17
CA SER A 8 12.83 5.86 -17.63
C SER A 8 13.63 4.56 -17.55
N THR A 9 14.95 4.68 -17.60
CA THR A 9 15.86 3.57 -17.34
C THR A 9 16.86 4.02 -16.30
N LEU A 10 17.07 3.19 -15.29
CA LEU A 10 17.95 3.47 -14.16
C LEU A 10 18.80 2.25 -13.85
N GLY A 11 20.05 2.48 -13.46
CA GLY A 11 20.91 1.43 -12.92
C GLY A 11 20.68 1.27 -11.43
N VAL A 12 20.59 0.02 -10.96
CA VAL A 12 20.44 -0.28 -9.53
C VAL A 12 21.72 0.09 -8.79
N ARG A 13 21.61 0.98 -7.80
CA ARG A 13 22.73 1.51 -7.03
C ARG A 13 23.06 0.60 -5.84
N ALA A 14 24.26 0.72 -5.30
CA ALA A 14 24.73 -0.16 -4.23
C ALA A 14 23.91 -0.02 -2.92
N TYR A 15 23.43 1.18 -2.58
CA TYR A 15 22.62 1.39 -1.37
C TYR A 15 21.14 1.00 -1.54
N GLU A 16 20.74 0.64 -2.77
CA GLU A 16 19.36 0.32 -3.13
C GLU A 16 19.05 -1.19 -3.00
N VAL A 17 20.07 -1.98 -2.69
CA VAL A 17 19.99 -3.44 -2.54
C VAL A 17 20.21 -3.89 -1.10
N GLY A 18 19.63 -5.03 -0.75
CA GLY A 18 19.88 -5.71 0.52
C GLY A 18 21.18 -6.54 0.50
N PRO A 19 21.50 -7.24 1.60
CA PRO A 19 22.66 -8.12 1.70
C PRO A 19 22.68 -9.26 0.65
N ASP A 20 21.52 -9.63 0.12
CA ASP A 20 21.36 -10.62 -0.96
C ASP A 20 21.67 -10.06 -2.37
N GLN A 21 22.11 -8.80 -2.43
CA GLN A 21 22.38 -7.99 -3.62
C GLN A 21 21.15 -7.74 -4.51
N ARG A 22 19.94 -7.94 -4.00
CA ARG A 22 18.70 -7.65 -4.73
C ARG A 22 18.11 -6.34 -4.25
N MET A 23 17.49 -5.62 -5.17
CA MET A 23 16.74 -4.40 -4.86
C MET A 23 15.69 -4.68 -3.79
N THR A 24 15.56 -3.80 -2.80
CA THR A 24 14.52 -3.94 -1.77
C THR A 24 13.16 -3.47 -2.30
N VAL A 25 12.06 -3.96 -1.71
CA VAL A 25 10.72 -3.45 -2.06
C VAL A 25 10.55 -1.97 -1.70
N LEU A 26 11.28 -1.47 -0.69
CA LEU A 26 11.31 -0.05 -0.34
C LEU A 26 11.93 0.76 -1.47
N THR A 27 13.04 0.29 -2.04
CA THR A 27 13.63 0.91 -3.24
C THR A 27 12.62 0.91 -4.38
N VAL A 28 11.97 -0.23 -4.66
CA VAL A 28 10.94 -0.31 -5.70
C VAL A 28 9.86 0.75 -5.44
N ALA A 29 9.30 0.83 -4.24
CA ALA A 29 8.25 1.79 -3.91
C ALA A 29 8.69 3.25 -4.04
N ASN A 30 9.92 3.59 -3.64
CA ASN A 30 10.50 4.92 -3.86
C ASN A 30 10.64 5.23 -5.36
N LEU A 31 11.11 4.28 -6.17
CA LEU A 31 11.22 4.45 -7.62
C LEU A 31 9.85 4.66 -8.28
N LEU A 32 8.82 3.94 -7.82
CA LEU A 32 7.45 4.12 -8.29
C LEU A 32 6.96 5.56 -8.03
N GLN A 33 7.21 6.10 -6.82
CA GLN A 33 6.87 7.48 -6.46
C GLN A 33 7.62 8.48 -7.35
N GLU A 34 8.94 8.33 -7.47
CA GLU A 34 9.79 9.20 -8.29
C GLU A 34 9.32 9.25 -9.76
N ALA A 35 9.09 8.10 -10.38
CA ALA A 35 8.61 8.05 -11.77
C ALA A 35 7.21 8.63 -11.94
N ALA A 36 6.31 8.40 -10.99
CA ALA A 36 4.98 9.00 -11.01
C ALA A 36 5.03 10.51 -10.82
N GLY A 37 5.92 11.00 -9.94
CA GLY A 37 6.15 12.43 -9.69
C GLY A 37 6.73 13.13 -10.91
N ASN A 38 7.76 12.56 -11.53
CA ASN A 38 8.35 13.09 -12.76
C ASN A 38 7.34 13.11 -13.91
N HIS A 39 6.51 12.07 -14.04
CA HIS A 39 5.44 12.05 -15.02
C HIS A 39 4.37 13.13 -14.73
N ALA A 40 3.98 13.30 -13.47
CA ALA A 40 3.07 14.34 -13.01
C ALA A 40 3.57 15.74 -13.36
N VAL A 41 4.82 16.07 -12.99
CA VAL A 41 5.46 17.34 -13.32
C VAL A 41 5.51 17.57 -14.84
N ALA A 42 5.73 16.53 -15.64
CA ALA A 42 5.68 16.63 -17.10
C ALA A 42 4.26 16.92 -17.66
N MET A 43 3.20 16.55 -16.94
CA MET A 43 1.80 16.78 -17.35
C MET A 43 1.31 18.19 -16.99
N TRP A 44 1.62 18.69 -15.79
CA TRP A 44 1.03 19.94 -15.26
C TRP A 44 2.04 20.99 -14.80
N GLY A 45 3.33 20.77 -15.06
CA GLY A 45 4.39 21.69 -14.65
C GLY A 45 4.84 21.45 -13.21
N ARG A 46 5.91 22.16 -12.84
CA ARG A 46 6.54 22.04 -11.51
C ARG A 46 5.91 23.05 -10.56
N SER A 47 5.53 22.58 -9.37
CA SER A 47 5.15 23.42 -8.24
C SER A 47 6.37 23.72 -7.36
N GLU A 48 6.34 24.85 -6.66
CA GLU A 48 7.34 25.21 -5.63
C GLU A 48 7.03 24.55 -4.27
N SER A 49 5.83 24.00 -4.09
CA SER A 49 5.39 23.33 -2.87
C SER A 49 4.87 21.92 -3.12
N GLY A 50 5.21 21.01 -2.20
CA GLY A 50 4.74 19.63 -2.17
C GLY A 50 5.38 18.72 -3.24
N PHE A 51 5.03 17.44 -3.19
CA PHE A 51 5.54 16.43 -4.13
C PHE A 51 4.70 16.35 -5.41
N ALA A 52 5.26 16.86 -6.51
CA ALA A 52 4.65 16.80 -7.85
C ALA A 52 3.21 17.36 -7.92
N SER A 53 2.90 18.33 -7.05
CA SER A 53 1.58 18.96 -6.97
C SER A 53 1.24 19.72 -8.24
N ASP A 54 -0.02 19.61 -8.68
CA ASP A 54 -0.57 20.45 -9.75
C ASP A 54 -0.76 21.87 -9.21
N PRO A 55 -0.12 22.91 -9.78
CA PRO A 55 -0.27 24.28 -9.30
C PRO A 55 -1.72 24.75 -9.23
N ARG A 56 -2.55 24.31 -10.19
CA ARG A 56 -3.98 24.68 -10.25
C ARG A 56 -4.78 24.05 -9.12
N LEU A 57 -4.41 22.85 -8.68
CA LEU A 57 -5.04 22.22 -7.51
C LEU A 57 -4.58 22.89 -6.22
N THR A 58 -3.31 23.29 -6.17
CA THR A 58 -2.72 23.98 -5.02
C THR A 58 -3.42 25.31 -4.76
N GLU A 59 -3.71 26.10 -5.80
CA GLU A 59 -4.50 27.34 -5.72
C GLU A 59 -5.92 27.10 -5.18
N LEU A 60 -6.52 25.94 -5.44
CA LEU A 60 -7.83 25.55 -4.95
C LEU A 60 -7.78 24.91 -3.55
N GLY A 61 -6.59 24.81 -2.93
CA GLY A 61 -6.39 24.12 -1.66
C GLY A 61 -6.67 22.61 -1.75
N LEU A 62 -6.51 22.01 -2.93
CA LEU A 62 -6.77 20.60 -3.20
C LEU A 62 -5.47 19.82 -3.38
N ILE A 63 -5.46 18.58 -2.90
CA ILE A 63 -4.31 17.67 -3.01
C ILE A 63 -4.77 16.27 -3.41
N PHE A 64 -3.91 15.55 -4.14
CA PHE A 64 -4.04 14.11 -4.32
C PHE A 64 -3.30 13.38 -3.21
N VAL A 65 -3.99 12.45 -2.57
CA VAL A 65 -3.40 11.56 -1.56
C VAL A 65 -3.54 10.13 -2.06
N MET A 66 -2.45 9.36 -1.97
CA MET A 66 -2.48 7.93 -2.29
C MET A 66 -3.28 7.20 -1.22
N ALA A 67 -4.39 6.60 -1.62
CA ALA A 67 -5.24 5.80 -0.75
C ALA A 67 -4.88 4.31 -0.79
N ARG A 68 -4.32 3.84 -1.92
CA ARG A 68 -3.98 2.44 -2.11
C ARG A 68 -2.75 2.26 -3.00
N LEU A 69 -1.94 1.26 -2.69
CA LEU A 69 -0.80 0.80 -3.49
C LEU A 69 -0.79 -0.72 -3.58
N CYS A 70 -0.60 -1.25 -4.78
CA CYS A 70 -0.40 -2.68 -5.03
C CYS A 70 0.89 -2.85 -5.84
N ILE A 71 1.77 -3.71 -5.38
CA ILE A 71 3.04 -4.08 -6.01
C ILE A 71 3.06 -5.60 -6.17
N ASP A 72 3.36 -6.06 -7.38
CA ASP A 72 3.52 -7.47 -7.77
C ASP A 72 4.91 -7.66 -8.40
N MET A 73 5.78 -8.42 -7.75
CA MET A 73 7.17 -8.63 -8.12
C MET A 73 7.45 -10.09 -8.47
N ARG A 74 7.82 -10.31 -9.73
CA ARG A 74 8.30 -11.60 -10.25
C ARG A 74 9.77 -11.82 -9.95
N ARG A 75 10.57 -10.76 -9.98
CA ARG A 75 12.00 -10.81 -9.68
C ARG A 75 12.49 -9.43 -9.28
N TYR A 76 13.31 -9.37 -8.23
CA TYR A 76 14.03 -8.15 -7.89
C TYR A 76 15.33 -8.07 -8.69
N PRO A 77 15.60 -6.93 -9.34
CA PRO A 77 16.85 -6.71 -10.04
C PRO A 77 18.03 -6.62 -9.06
N ARG A 78 19.21 -7.05 -9.50
CA ARG A 78 20.45 -7.04 -8.71
C ARG A 78 21.22 -5.73 -8.88
N TRP A 79 22.15 -5.48 -7.96
CA TRP A 79 23.08 -4.36 -8.08
C TRP A 79 23.77 -4.33 -9.46
N GLY A 80 23.81 -3.15 -10.08
CA GLY A 80 24.39 -2.95 -11.41
C GLY A 80 23.47 -3.32 -12.58
N GLU A 81 22.36 -4.03 -12.36
CA GLU A 81 21.37 -4.27 -13.42
C GLU A 81 20.67 -2.97 -13.82
N LEU A 82 20.17 -2.91 -15.06
CA LEU A 82 19.34 -1.81 -15.54
C LEU A 82 17.87 -2.18 -15.37
N VAL A 83 17.08 -1.22 -14.88
CA VAL A 83 15.62 -1.34 -14.75
C VAL A 83 14.98 -0.29 -15.64
N ARG A 84 14.17 -0.76 -16.59
CA ARG A 84 13.28 0.09 -17.38
C ARG A 84 11.93 0.14 -16.68
N MET A 85 11.45 1.35 -16.43
CA MET A 85 10.16 1.57 -15.79
C MET A 85 9.28 2.42 -16.70
N GLU A 86 8.06 1.94 -16.91
CA GLU A 86 7.01 2.66 -17.61
C GLU A 86 5.91 3.02 -16.62
N THR A 87 5.38 4.24 -16.68
CA THR A 87 4.25 4.66 -15.85
C THR A 87 3.27 5.55 -16.60
N TRP A 88 1.98 5.38 -16.33
CA TRP A 88 0.91 6.15 -16.97
C TRP A 88 -0.22 6.47 -15.99
N PHE A 89 -0.93 7.55 -16.29
CA PHE A 89 -2.05 8.07 -15.53
C PHE A 89 -3.38 7.57 -16.10
N GLN A 90 -4.37 7.35 -15.23
CA GLN A 90 -5.77 7.07 -15.60
C GLN A 90 -6.71 7.77 -14.61
N ALA A 91 -7.82 8.35 -15.08
CA ALA A 91 -8.86 8.83 -14.18
C ALA A 91 -9.66 7.64 -13.64
N ALA A 92 -10.01 7.68 -12.37
CA ALA A 92 -10.76 6.63 -11.70
C ALA A 92 -12.04 7.19 -11.08
N GLY A 93 -13.16 7.05 -11.80
CA GLY A 93 -14.46 7.55 -11.36
C GLY A 93 -14.51 9.08 -11.26
N ARG A 94 -15.25 9.60 -10.27
CA ARG A 94 -15.49 11.05 -10.10
C ARG A 94 -14.57 11.76 -9.11
N VAL A 95 -13.90 11.01 -8.24
CA VAL A 95 -13.16 11.54 -7.06
C VAL A 95 -11.69 11.13 -7.03
N GLY A 96 -11.25 10.28 -7.96
CA GLY A 96 -9.94 9.66 -7.88
C GLY A 96 -9.22 9.53 -9.21
N ALA A 97 -7.99 9.09 -9.08
CA ALA A 97 -7.09 8.78 -10.17
C ALA A 97 -6.38 7.47 -9.88
N GLU A 98 -5.92 6.82 -10.93
CA GLU A 98 -5.11 5.62 -10.90
C GLU A 98 -3.78 5.87 -11.58
N ARG A 99 -2.75 5.29 -10.99
CA ARG A 99 -1.40 5.23 -11.54
C ARG A 99 -1.04 3.77 -11.74
N GLN A 100 -0.38 3.48 -12.84
CA GLN A 100 0.04 2.13 -13.20
C GLN A 100 1.53 2.14 -13.52
N TRP A 101 2.20 1.02 -13.26
CA TRP A 101 3.61 0.85 -13.60
C TRP A 101 3.89 -0.54 -14.15
N LEU A 102 4.85 -0.59 -15.06
CA LEU A 102 5.47 -1.81 -15.56
C LEU A 102 6.99 -1.70 -15.37
N LEU A 103 7.59 -2.68 -14.70
CA LEU A 103 9.02 -2.76 -14.48
C LEU A 103 9.58 -3.90 -15.34
N GLN A 104 10.64 -3.60 -16.08
CA GLN A 104 11.29 -4.53 -16.99
C GLN A 104 12.81 -4.50 -16.83
N ALA A 105 13.46 -5.63 -17.08
CA ALA A 105 14.91 -5.68 -17.19
C ALA A 105 15.35 -4.84 -18.40
N GLY A 106 16.29 -3.93 -18.22
CA GLY A 106 16.68 -2.97 -19.25
C GLY A 106 17.33 -3.60 -20.47
N ASN A 107 17.97 -4.76 -20.31
CA ASN A 107 18.67 -5.49 -21.37
C ASN A 107 17.76 -6.45 -22.16
N SER A 108 16.87 -7.18 -21.47
CA SER A 108 16.06 -8.26 -22.08
C SER A 108 14.59 -7.89 -22.29
N GLY A 109 14.09 -6.87 -21.60
CA GLY A 109 12.66 -6.54 -21.57
C GLY A 109 11.81 -7.51 -20.72
N GLU A 110 12.43 -8.48 -20.04
CA GLU A 110 11.78 -9.39 -19.08
C GLU A 110 10.95 -8.57 -18.07
N ILE A 111 9.70 -8.97 -17.83
CA ILE A 111 8.85 -8.30 -16.85
C ILE A 111 9.32 -8.70 -15.44
N LEU A 112 9.85 -7.72 -14.71
CA LEU A 112 10.30 -7.85 -13.33
C LEU A 112 9.15 -7.70 -12.34
N GLY A 113 8.20 -6.82 -12.65
CA GLY A 113 7.08 -6.54 -11.79
C GLY A 113 6.10 -5.53 -12.37
N ARG A 114 4.99 -5.37 -11.65
CA ARG A 114 3.89 -4.47 -11.97
C ARG A 114 3.43 -3.78 -10.72
N ALA A 115 2.91 -2.56 -10.86
CA ALA A 115 2.28 -1.88 -9.75
C ALA A 115 1.04 -1.10 -10.19
N SER A 116 0.15 -0.86 -9.25
CA SER A 116 -0.97 0.06 -9.40
C SER A 116 -1.19 0.83 -8.11
N ALA A 117 -1.66 2.07 -8.22
CA ALA A 117 -1.99 2.89 -7.07
C ALA A 117 -3.26 3.69 -7.34
N GLN A 118 -4.01 3.93 -6.28
CA GLN A 118 -5.21 4.74 -6.31
C GLN A 118 -5.00 6.00 -5.49
N PHE A 119 -5.37 7.12 -6.07
CA PHE A 119 -5.32 8.44 -5.46
C PHE A 119 -6.73 8.98 -5.31
N VAL A 120 -6.98 9.66 -4.20
CA VAL A 120 -8.21 10.39 -3.93
C VAL A 120 -7.90 11.87 -3.77
N MET A 121 -8.86 12.71 -4.12
CA MET A 121 -8.73 14.16 -3.97
C MET A 121 -9.29 14.61 -2.62
N LEU A 122 -8.48 15.33 -1.85
CA LEU A 122 -8.85 15.94 -0.57
C LEU A 122 -8.68 17.45 -0.61
N HIS A 123 -9.46 18.15 0.19
CA HIS A 123 -9.15 19.53 0.58
C HIS A 123 -8.03 19.52 1.62
N ALA A 124 -6.92 20.23 1.37
CA ALA A 124 -5.71 20.19 2.19
C ALA A 124 -5.97 20.57 3.66
N ALA A 125 -6.68 21.68 3.90
CA ALA A 125 -6.99 22.13 5.26
C ALA A 125 -8.01 21.25 6.00
N THR A 126 -9.14 20.91 5.37
CA THR A 126 -10.24 20.21 6.04
C THR A 126 -10.12 18.68 6.01
N ARG A 127 -9.20 18.14 5.19
CA ARG A 127 -8.98 16.72 4.96
C ARG A 127 -10.21 15.96 4.43
N LYS A 128 -11.23 16.68 3.94
CA LYS A 128 -12.46 16.10 3.38
C LYS A 128 -12.26 15.69 1.92
N LEU A 129 -12.90 14.58 1.53
CA LEU A 129 -12.97 14.13 0.13
C LEU A 129 -13.71 15.15 -0.74
N VAL A 130 -13.13 15.46 -1.90
CA VAL A 130 -13.69 16.41 -2.87
C VAL A 130 -13.81 15.74 -4.24
N LYS A 131 -14.84 16.11 -5.01
CA LYS A 131 -14.96 15.68 -6.41
C LYS A 131 -13.88 16.38 -7.24
N MET A 132 -13.28 15.65 -8.18
CA MET A 132 -12.31 16.25 -9.09
C MET A 132 -13.01 17.32 -9.95
N PRO A 133 -12.54 18.59 -9.92
CA PRO A 133 -13.08 19.66 -10.75
C PRO A 133 -13.14 19.27 -12.23
N SER A 134 -14.14 19.77 -12.96
CA SER A 134 -14.33 19.45 -14.39
C SER A 134 -13.11 19.84 -15.22
N SER A 135 -12.57 21.04 -15.03
CA SER A 135 -11.37 21.53 -15.72
C SER A 135 -10.16 20.62 -15.56
N VAL A 136 -9.93 20.13 -14.33
CA VAL A 136 -8.85 19.20 -14.00
C VAL A 136 -9.11 17.84 -14.63
N ARG A 137 -10.37 17.36 -14.61
CA ARG A 137 -10.76 16.08 -15.21
C ARG A 137 -10.60 16.08 -16.72
N GLU A 138 -11.02 17.15 -17.39
CA GLU A 138 -10.88 17.34 -18.83
C GLU A 138 -9.41 17.40 -19.23
N THR A 139 -8.60 18.17 -18.50
CA THR A 139 -7.15 18.19 -18.70
C THR A 139 -6.53 16.80 -18.49
N SER A 140 -6.93 16.12 -17.41
CA SER A 140 -6.45 14.78 -17.09
C SER A 140 -6.82 13.76 -18.17
N ALA A 141 -7.99 13.89 -18.80
CA ALA A 141 -8.42 13.02 -19.90
C ALA A 141 -7.50 13.13 -21.13
N TRP A 142 -6.91 14.31 -21.36
CA TRP A 142 -5.94 14.54 -22.44
C TRP A 142 -4.63 13.76 -22.28
N PHE A 143 -4.26 13.44 -21.04
CA PHE A 143 -3.06 12.69 -20.68
C PHE A 143 -3.30 11.18 -20.50
N GLN A 144 -4.53 10.72 -20.69
CA GLN A 144 -4.88 9.32 -20.55
C GLN A 144 -4.74 8.54 -21.85
N ARG A 145 -4.41 7.27 -21.71
CA ARG A 145 -4.51 6.31 -22.80
C ARG A 145 -5.97 6.02 -23.13
N SER A 146 -6.26 5.87 -24.41
CA SER A 146 -7.52 5.34 -24.90
C SER A 146 -7.22 4.19 -25.89
N PRO A 147 -7.59 2.94 -25.59
CA PRO A 147 -8.27 2.50 -24.37
C PRO A 147 -7.37 2.54 -23.11
N PRO A 148 -7.96 2.56 -21.90
CA PRO A 148 -7.24 2.39 -20.63
C PRO A 148 -6.40 1.10 -20.61
N LEU A 149 -5.22 1.15 -19.99
CA LEU A 149 -4.34 -0.01 -19.78
C LEU A 149 -4.14 -0.23 -18.28
N SER A 150 -4.42 -1.44 -17.78
CA SER A 150 -4.16 -1.78 -16.38
C SER A 150 -2.95 -2.70 -16.29
N ALA A 151 -1.95 -2.34 -15.48
CA ALA A 151 -0.81 -3.21 -15.24
C ALA A 151 -1.20 -4.36 -14.29
N ILE A 152 -1.95 -4.04 -13.24
CA ILE A 152 -2.62 -5.00 -12.36
C ILE A 152 -4.12 -4.97 -12.68
N ALA A 153 -4.79 -6.11 -12.75
CA ALA A 153 -6.21 -6.14 -13.10
C ALA A 153 -7.05 -5.36 -12.08
N PRO A 154 -8.07 -4.59 -12.48
CA PRO A 154 -8.85 -3.76 -11.54
C PRO A 154 -9.46 -4.53 -10.37
N ALA A 155 -9.88 -5.78 -10.58
CA ALA A 155 -10.42 -6.63 -9.52
C ALA A 155 -9.39 -6.93 -8.43
N GLN A 156 -8.12 -7.11 -8.80
CA GLN A 156 -7.00 -7.36 -7.88
C GLN A 156 -6.57 -6.06 -7.20
N GLY A 157 -6.34 -5.02 -7.99
CA GLY A 157 -5.87 -3.71 -7.50
C GLY A 157 -6.86 -2.98 -6.58
N ARG A 158 -8.12 -3.42 -6.53
CA ARG A 158 -9.19 -2.83 -5.69
C ARG A 158 -9.73 -3.78 -4.61
N ALA A 159 -9.16 -4.98 -4.47
CA ALA A 159 -9.64 -5.98 -3.52
C ALA A 159 -9.45 -5.49 -2.06
N LYS A 160 -10.51 -5.49 -1.25
CA LYS A 160 -10.42 -5.03 0.15
C LYS A 160 -9.45 -5.90 0.95
N LEU A 161 -8.63 -5.26 1.78
CA LEU A 161 -7.74 -5.96 2.70
C LEU A 161 -8.47 -6.40 3.96
N PRO A 162 -8.15 -7.60 4.50
CA PRO A 162 -8.77 -8.12 5.72
C PRO A 162 -8.41 -7.25 6.93
N ALA A 163 -9.36 -7.02 7.83
CA ALA A 163 -9.09 -6.32 9.09
C ALA A 163 -8.25 -7.21 10.02
N VAL A 164 -7.21 -6.63 10.62
CA VAL A 164 -6.29 -7.33 11.52
C VAL A 164 -6.80 -7.26 12.97
N ARG A 165 -7.30 -6.09 13.42
CA ARG A 165 -7.96 -5.94 14.72
C ARG A 165 -9.47 -6.18 14.58
N SER A 166 -10.06 -7.05 15.39
CA SER A 166 -11.51 -7.18 15.51
C SER A 166 -12.09 -5.95 16.21
N LYS A 167 -13.32 -5.55 15.86
CA LYS A 167 -14.04 -4.51 16.61
C LYS A 167 -14.40 -5.06 17.99
N GLY A 168 -13.62 -4.70 19.01
CA GLY A 168 -14.00 -4.79 20.43
C GLY A 168 -13.68 -6.10 21.12
N ALA A 169 -12.52 -6.16 21.77
CA ALA A 169 -12.32 -6.96 22.97
C ALA A 169 -12.16 -5.98 24.15
N GLY A 170 -13.30 -5.43 24.59
CA GLY A 170 -13.37 -4.73 25.86
C GLY A 170 -13.32 -5.77 26.98
N VAL A 171 -12.41 -5.56 27.92
CA VAL A 171 -12.25 -6.31 29.17
C VAL A 171 -13.56 -6.21 29.97
N GLY A 172 -13.99 -7.33 30.55
CA GLY A 172 -15.39 -7.58 30.89
C GLY A 172 -15.98 -6.84 32.09
N ALA A 173 -17.31 -6.92 32.18
CA ALA A 173 -18.04 -6.89 33.43
C ALA A 173 -19.27 -7.81 33.28
N ALA A 174 -19.37 -8.78 34.18
CA ALA A 174 -20.53 -9.65 34.32
C ALA A 174 -21.74 -8.87 34.85
N GLY A 175 -22.93 -9.17 34.36
CA GLY A 175 -24.18 -8.63 34.88
C GLY A 175 -25.39 -9.20 34.16
N ALA A 176 -26.12 -10.07 34.86
CA ALA A 176 -27.30 -10.79 34.39
C ALA A 176 -28.54 -9.89 34.25
N GLY A 177 -29.50 -10.27 33.39
CA GLY A 177 -30.86 -9.75 33.44
C GLY A 177 -31.66 -9.95 32.14
N ARG A 178 -32.78 -10.66 32.24
CA ARG A 178 -33.66 -11.19 31.18
C ARG A 178 -34.57 -10.14 30.52
N GLY A 179 -35.08 -10.47 29.33
CA GLY A 179 -36.30 -9.89 28.74
C GLY A 179 -36.52 -10.30 27.29
N GLU A 180 -37.32 -11.34 27.05
CA GLU A 180 -37.80 -11.78 25.74
C GLU A 180 -38.92 -10.86 25.22
N SER A 181 -38.92 -10.55 23.92
CA SER A 181 -40.13 -10.64 23.07
C SER A 181 -39.77 -10.55 21.59
N SER A 182 -40.46 -11.39 20.83
CA SER A 182 -40.28 -11.86 19.45
C SER A 182 -40.50 -10.84 18.33
N GLU A 183 -39.80 -11.02 17.20
CA GLU A 183 -40.40 -11.24 15.88
C GLU A 183 -39.32 -11.77 14.88
N SER A 184 -39.66 -12.85 14.17
CA SER A 184 -38.87 -13.55 13.14
C SER A 184 -39.23 -12.99 11.75
N ALA A 185 -38.50 -13.15 10.65
CA ALA A 185 -37.13 -13.52 10.30
C ALA A 185 -37.02 -13.36 8.78
N VAL A 186 -35.88 -12.90 8.24
CA VAL A 186 -35.17 -13.57 7.13
C VAL A 186 -33.70 -13.16 7.25
N ALA A 187 -32.90 -14.02 7.91
CA ALA A 187 -31.46 -13.88 8.01
C ALA A 187 -30.80 -14.61 6.83
N LEU A 188 -30.01 -13.90 6.03
CA LEU A 188 -29.02 -14.51 5.14
C LEU A 188 -27.77 -14.81 5.96
N PRO A 189 -27.25 -16.05 5.98
CA PRO A 189 -26.09 -16.39 6.76
C PRO A 189 -24.83 -15.96 5.98
N LEU A 190 -24.30 -14.80 6.29
CA LEU A 190 -22.87 -14.57 6.11
C LEU A 190 -22.25 -14.62 7.50
N SER A 191 -22.00 -15.85 7.95
CA SER A 191 -21.09 -16.09 9.05
C SER A 191 -19.79 -15.35 8.73
N PRO A 192 -19.33 -14.38 9.53
CA PRO A 192 -17.96 -13.92 9.40
C PRO A 192 -17.12 -15.16 9.65
N SER A 193 -16.36 -15.59 8.63
CA SER A 193 -15.37 -16.64 8.78
C SER A 193 -14.53 -16.27 10.00
N ARG A 194 -14.71 -17.02 11.09
CA ARG A 194 -13.88 -16.89 12.28
C ARG A 194 -12.45 -17.14 11.82
N VAL A 195 -11.66 -16.08 11.79
CA VAL A 195 -10.22 -16.16 11.65
C VAL A 195 -9.73 -16.97 12.85
N SER A 196 -9.23 -18.18 12.62
CA SER A 196 -8.59 -18.97 13.68
C SER A 196 -7.39 -18.20 14.22
N THR A 197 -7.10 -18.38 15.50
CA THR A 197 -6.09 -17.66 16.28
C THR A 197 -4.80 -17.51 15.46
N PRO A 198 -4.43 -16.28 15.07
CA PRO A 198 -3.25 -16.09 14.24
C PRO A 198 -1.99 -16.47 15.01
N LEU A 199 -0.93 -16.84 14.27
CA LEU A 199 0.43 -16.61 14.75
C LEU A 199 0.53 -15.10 15.02
N GLU A 200 0.36 -14.70 16.29
CA GLU A 200 0.48 -13.32 16.72
C GLU A 200 1.98 -12.99 16.65
N VAL A 201 2.39 -12.32 15.58
CA VAL A 201 3.76 -11.84 15.50
C VAL A 201 3.89 -10.69 16.49
N ALA A 202 4.96 -10.71 17.28
CA ALA A 202 5.15 -9.79 18.40
C ALA A 202 4.83 -8.33 17.99
N PRO A 203 4.08 -7.59 18.83
CA PRO A 203 3.72 -6.22 18.51
C PRO A 203 4.98 -5.39 18.29
N LEU A 204 5.00 -4.70 17.16
CA LEU A 204 6.07 -3.77 16.82
C LEU A 204 5.73 -2.40 17.39
N ALA A 205 6.67 -1.73 18.05
CA ALA A 205 6.55 -0.32 18.40
C ALA A 205 7.69 0.46 17.74
N VAL A 206 7.35 1.39 16.85
CA VAL A 206 8.32 2.24 16.14
C VAL A 206 7.98 3.70 16.35
N THR A 207 8.99 4.50 16.66
CA THR A 207 8.87 5.96 16.64
C THR A 207 9.24 6.48 15.27
N ALA A 208 8.34 7.25 14.64
CA ALA A 208 8.60 7.88 13.35
C ALA A 208 9.79 8.82 13.43
N ARG A 209 10.80 8.61 12.58
CA ARG A 209 12.04 9.38 12.55
C ARG A 209 11.86 10.60 11.66
N ARG A 210 12.74 11.59 11.84
CA ARG A 210 12.81 12.74 10.91
C ARG A 210 13.10 12.31 9.47
N ALA A 211 13.89 11.25 9.30
CA ALA A 211 14.23 10.69 8.00
C ALA A 211 13.05 9.98 7.30
N ASP A 212 12.00 9.63 8.05
CA ASP A 212 10.80 9.02 7.49
C ASP A 212 9.85 10.06 6.87
N MET A 213 10.12 11.35 7.04
CA MET A 213 9.28 12.42 6.51
C MET A 213 9.58 12.74 5.05
N ASP A 214 8.54 13.05 4.30
CA ASP A 214 8.62 13.55 2.94
C ASP A 214 8.61 15.10 2.90
N MET A 215 8.72 15.65 1.69
CA MET A 215 8.68 17.10 1.46
C MET A 215 7.32 17.76 1.73
N ASN A 216 6.27 16.97 1.99
CA ASN A 216 4.96 17.48 2.39
C ASN A 216 4.85 17.64 3.92
N GLY A 217 5.89 17.27 4.67
CA GLY A 217 5.90 17.34 6.13
C GLY A 217 5.17 16.18 6.81
N HIS A 218 4.87 15.11 6.08
CA HIS A 218 4.25 13.89 6.60
C HIS A 218 5.21 12.71 6.50
N VAL A 219 4.95 11.66 7.26
CA VAL A 219 5.62 10.37 7.06
C VAL A 219 5.35 9.87 5.63
N ASN A 220 6.42 9.55 4.89
CA ASN A 220 6.35 8.99 3.55
C ASN A 220 5.65 7.63 3.58
N ASN A 221 4.77 7.38 2.60
CA ASN A 221 4.06 6.12 2.45
C ASN A 221 4.96 4.87 2.48
N VAL A 222 6.20 4.98 1.99
CA VAL A 222 7.17 3.87 2.01
C VAL A 222 7.59 3.48 3.43
N ALA A 223 7.61 4.42 4.38
CA ALA A 223 7.95 4.14 5.77
C ALA A 223 6.93 3.18 6.41
N TYR A 224 5.64 3.32 6.11
CA TYR A 224 4.62 2.36 6.57
C TYR A 224 4.85 0.96 6.00
N LEU A 225 5.32 0.84 4.74
CA LEU A 225 5.68 -0.47 4.18
C LEU A 225 6.83 -1.08 4.98
N CYS A 226 7.87 -0.29 5.29
CA CYS A 226 9.01 -0.73 6.10
C CYS A 226 8.54 -1.26 7.46
N TRP A 227 7.81 -0.44 8.23
CA TRP A 227 7.37 -0.82 9.56
C TRP A 227 6.46 -2.04 9.55
N ALA A 228 5.59 -2.20 8.55
CA ALA A 228 4.77 -3.40 8.42
C ALA A 228 5.62 -4.67 8.17
N LEU A 229 6.69 -4.57 7.38
CA LEU A 229 7.53 -5.72 7.05
C LEU A 229 8.43 -6.16 8.22
N GLU A 230 8.76 -5.26 9.14
CA GLU A 230 9.48 -5.59 10.39
C GLU A 230 8.67 -6.51 11.32
N SER A 231 7.34 -6.56 11.16
CA SER A 231 6.48 -7.46 11.94
C SER A 231 6.32 -8.85 11.29
N VAL A 232 7.18 -9.23 10.34
CA VAL A 232 7.19 -10.56 9.71
C VAL A 232 8.18 -11.46 10.45
N PRO A 233 7.88 -12.74 10.71
CA PRO A 233 8.82 -13.63 11.39
C PRO A 233 10.16 -13.76 10.65
N GLU A 234 11.26 -13.80 11.40
CA GLU A 234 12.63 -13.90 10.85
C GLU A 234 12.81 -15.07 9.89
N ALA A 235 12.17 -16.22 10.15
CA ALA A 235 12.23 -17.37 9.25
C ALA A 235 11.66 -17.08 7.84
N VAL A 236 10.69 -16.17 7.73
CA VAL A 236 10.14 -15.71 6.46
C VAL A 236 11.02 -14.61 5.87
N HIS A 237 11.48 -13.67 6.68
CA HIS A 237 12.31 -12.57 6.21
C HIS A 237 13.67 -13.05 5.66
N GLY A 238 14.34 -13.95 6.39
CA GLY A 238 15.68 -14.44 6.05
C GLY A 238 15.73 -15.52 4.98
N GLN A 239 14.63 -16.24 4.72
CA GLN A 239 14.59 -17.33 3.73
C GLN A 239 13.60 -17.11 2.59
N GLY A 240 12.70 -16.12 2.74
CA GLY A 240 11.66 -15.82 1.78
C GLY A 240 12.05 -14.75 0.76
N THR A 241 11.27 -14.68 -0.31
CA THR A 241 11.27 -13.56 -1.26
C THR A 241 9.90 -12.91 -1.26
N LEU A 242 9.84 -11.61 -0.99
CA LEU A 242 8.58 -10.86 -0.97
C LEU A 242 8.04 -10.69 -2.41
N ARG A 243 6.97 -11.41 -2.76
CA ARG A 243 6.36 -11.40 -4.10
C ARG A 243 5.35 -10.28 -4.30
N GLY A 244 4.68 -9.83 -3.25
CA GLY A 244 3.66 -8.79 -3.40
C GLY A 244 3.41 -7.98 -2.14
N VAL A 245 2.99 -6.74 -2.35
CA VAL A 245 2.54 -5.83 -1.29
C VAL A 245 1.27 -5.15 -1.74
N GLU A 246 0.24 -5.23 -0.91
CA GLU A 246 -0.99 -4.45 -1.06
C GLU A 246 -1.13 -3.58 0.18
N ALA A 247 -1.33 -2.28 0.03
CA ALA A 247 -1.39 -1.32 1.14
C ALA A 247 -2.54 -0.34 0.94
N ASP A 248 -3.39 -0.19 1.96
CA ASP A 248 -4.40 0.85 2.10
C ASP A 248 -3.92 1.88 3.13
N PHE A 249 -3.83 3.15 2.73
CA PHE A 249 -3.43 4.27 3.57
C PHE A 249 -4.67 5.04 4.03
N MET A 250 -4.85 5.18 5.34
CA MET A 250 -6.08 5.69 5.97
C MET A 250 -5.87 7.00 6.70
N ALA A 251 -4.70 7.21 7.32
CA ALA A 251 -4.38 8.43 8.04
C ALA A 251 -2.88 8.74 7.99
N GLU A 252 -2.56 10.02 8.20
CA GLU A 252 -1.19 10.54 8.19
C GLU A 252 -0.58 10.53 9.60
N SER A 253 0.75 10.53 9.64
CA SER A 253 1.58 10.61 10.85
C SER A 253 2.73 11.58 10.63
N THR A 254 3.38 11.99 11.72
CA THR A 254 4.50 12.94 11.73
C THR A 254 5.65 12.40 12.59
N ALA A 255 6.85 12.94 12.42
CA ALA A 255 8.01 12.54 13.19
C ALA A 255 7.79 12.72 14.71
N GLY A 256 8.35 11.80 15.49
CA GLY A 256 8.21 11.77 16.95
C GLY A 256 6.98 11.01 17.46
N GLN A 257 5.99 10.75 16.60
CA GLN A 257 4.84 9.92 16.98
C GLN A 257 5.24 8.45 17.05
N THR A 258 4.65 7.72 18.01
CA THR A 258 4.78 6.26 18.13
C THR A 258 3.74 5.56 17.27
N ILE A 259 4.14 4.49 16.61
CA ILE A 259 3.31 3.63 15.77
C ILE A 259 3.44 2.21 16.31
N GLU A 260 2.30 1.59 16.55
CA GLU A 260 2.18 0.18 16.90
C GLU A 260 1.79 -0.63 15.67
N GLY A 261 2.52 -1.70 15.40
CA GLY A 261 2.25 -2.65 14.33
C GLY A 261 1.82 -4.01 14.87
N LEU A 262 0.84 -4.61 14.21
CA LEU A 262 0.44 -6.00 14.41
C LEU A 262 0.44 -6.71 13.06
N ALA A 263 0.82 -7.98 13.06
CA ALA A 263 0.67 -8.85 11.91
C ALA A 263 0.10 -10.22 12.26
N HIS A 264 -0.69 -10.74 11.32
CA HIS A 264 -1.34 -12.02 11.41
C HIS A 264 -1.17 -12.78 10.10
N ALA A 265 -0.82 -14.07 10.18
CA ALA A 265 -0.79 -14.93 9.00
C ALA A 265 -2.18 -14.97 8.34
N THR A 266 -2.21 -14.91 7.01
CA THR A 266 -3.43 -14.92 6.20
C THR A 266 -3.22 -15.78 4.96
N PRO A 267 -4.28 -16.33 4.32
CA PRO A 267 -4.11 -16.99 3.03
C PRO A 267 -3.44 -16.08 2.01
N ALA A 268 -2.46 -16.61 1.28
CA ALA A 268 -1.85 -15.92 0.16
C ALA A 268 -2.91 -15.69 -0.93
N PRO A 269 -2.92 -14.52 -1.59
CA PRO A 269 -3.82 -14.27 -2.70
C PRO A 269 -3.38 -15.08 -3.94
N ASP A 270 -4.33 -15.73 -4.60
CA ASP A 270 -4.07 -16.63 -5.74
C ASP A 270 -3.50 -15.93 -6.99
N TRP A 271 -3.54 -14.59 -7.03
CA TRP A 271 -3.08 -13.81 -8.18
C TRP A 271 -1.62 -13.37 -8.10
N ILE A 272 -0.95 -13.54 -6.96
CA ILE A 272 0.49 -13.29 -6.81
C ILE A 272 1.23 -14.59 -7.09
N GLU A 273 1.85 -14.66 -8.27
CA GLU A 273 2.56 -15.84 -8.75
C GLU A 273 3.74 -16.20 -7.81
N GLY A 274 3.84 -17.48 -7.44
CA GLY A 274 4.88 -17.99 -6.52
C GLY A 274 4.63 -17.69 -5.03
N GLY A 275 3.62 -16.88 -4.69
CA GLY A 275 3.29 -16.58 -3.30
C GLY A 275 2.65 -17.77 -2.58
N ASN A 276 3.31 -18.29 -1.54
CA ASN A 276 2.83 -19.43 -0.74
C ASN A 276 2.68 -19.13 0.77
N ALA A 277 3.02 -17.92 1.21
CA ALA A 277 2.76 -17.40 2.54
C ALA A 277 2.32 -15.92 2.47
N ALA A 278 1.45 -15.47 3.39
CA ALA A 278 1.06 -14.07 3.46
C ALA A 278 0.74 -13.62 4.89
N PHE A 279 0.90 -12.32 5.12
CA PHE A 279 0.65 -11.67 6.40
C PHE A 279 -0.19 -10.42 6.18
N ALA A 280 -1.25 -10.26 6.99
CA ALA A 280 -2.02 -9.03 7.07
C ALA A 280 -1.45 -8.16 8.20
N HIS A 281 -1.21 -6.89 7.92
CA HIS A 281 -0.58 -5.93 8.83
C HIS A 281 -1.53 -4.78 9.13
N SER A 282 -1.50 -4.28 10.36
CA SER A 282 -2.20 -3.05 10.76
C SER A 282 -1.27 -2.19 11.59
N LEU A 283 -1.10 -0.95 11.14
CA LEU A 283 -0.28 0.07 11.80
C LEU A 283 -1.21 1.11 12.42
N VAL A 284 -1.05 1.33 13.72
CA VAL A 284 -1.94 2.17 14.53
C VAL A 284 -1.09 3.18 15.30
N ARG A 285 -1.48 4.45 15.27
CA ARG A 285 -1.01 5.43 16.24
C ARG A 285 -1.85 5.28 17.52
N PRO A 286 -1.26 4.92 18.67
CA PRO A 286 -2.00 4.83 19.92
C PRO A 286 -2.54 6.21 20.31
N ASP A 287 -3.64 6.22 21.05
CA ASP A 287 -4.17 7.44 21.65
C ASP A 287 -3.49 7.68 23.00
N GLU A 288 -2.91 8.86 23.20
CA GLU A 288 -2.19 9.20 24.44
C GLU A 288 -3.13 9.20 25.67
N GLY A 289 -4.44 9.40 25.45
CA GLY A 289 -5.47 9.33 26.48
C GLY A 289 -6.03 7.93 26.78
N GLY A 290 -5.46 6.87 26.17
CA GLY A 290 -5.93 5.49 26.36
C GLY A 290 -7.21 5.14 25.58
N GLY A 291 -7.65 6.01 24.67
CA GLY A 291 -8.76 5.76 23.76
C GLY A 291 -8.41 4.83 22.59
N LYS A 292 -9.33 4.75 21.63
CA LYS A 292 -9.13 3.97 20.41
C LYS A 292 -8.10 4.66 19.51
N GLY A 293 -6.93 4.04 19.34
CA GLY A 293 -5.89 4.52 18.42
C GLY A 293 -6.36 4.69 16.97
N THR A 294 -5.63 5.52 16.21
CA THR A 294 -5.91 5.82 14.80
C THR A 294 -5.19 4.83 13.90
N GLU A 295 -5.92 4.07 13.07
CA GLU A 295 -5.32 3.18 12.07
C GLU A 295 -4.73 4.03 10.93
N LEU A 296 -3.42 3.94 10.74
CA LEU A 296 -2.66 4.70 9.75
C LEU A 296 -2.62 3.98 8.40
N ALA A 297 -2.28 2.70 8.44
CA ALA A 297 -2.13 1.87 7.25
C ALA A 297 -2.51 0.41 7.53
N ARG A 298 -3.03 -0.25 6.50
CA ARG A 298 -3.30 -1.68 6.49
C ARG A 298 -2.65 -2.30 5.27
N LEU A 299 -1.95 -3.41 5.47
CA LEU A 299 -1.19 -4.03 4.40
C LEU A 299 -1.43 -5.53 4.33
N ARG A 300 -1.16 -6.12 3.18
CA ARG A 300 -0.89 -7.54 3.01
C ARG A 300 0.45 -7.71 2.32
N SER A 301 1.36 -8.44 2.95
CA SER A 301 2.60 -8.89 2.33
C SER A 301 2.46 -10.35 1.90
N THR A 302 2.88 -10.66 0.68
CA THR A 302 2.83 -12.01 0.11
C THR A 302 4.24 -12.45 -0.24
N TRP A 303 4.61 -13.65 0.19
CA TRP A 303 5.97 -14.17 0.17
C TRP A 303 6.01 -15.53 -0.51
N GLU A 304 7.12 -15.79 -1.19
CA GLU A 304 7.56 -17.13 -1.54
C GLU A 304 8.58 -17.58 -0.51
N VAL A 305 8.30 -18.66 0.21
CA VAL A 305 9.16 -19.25 1.23
C VAL A 305 9.38 -20.74 0.96
N PRO A 306 10.43 -21.36 1.51
CA PRO A 306 10.58 -22.82 1.49
C PRO A 306 9.34 -23.55 2.04
N GLU A 307 9.02 -24.73 1.49
CA GLU A 307 7.78 -25.44 1.84
C GLU A 307 7.74 -25.88 3.31
N ASP A 308 8.88 -26.14 3.94
CA ASP A 308 8.93 -26.45 5.37
C ASP A 308 8.53 -25.25 6.25
N VAL A 309 8.90 -24.03 5.84
CA VAL A 309 8.47 -22.76 6.46
C VAL A 309 6.98 -22.54 6.20
N ALA A 310 6.52 -22.70 4.95
CA ALA A 310 5.10 -22.58 4.61
C ALA A 310 4.23 -23.57 5.39
N ALA A 311 4.67 -24.83 5.52
CA ALA A 311 3.97 -25.86 6.27
C ALA A 311 3.86 -25.54 7.76
N LYS A 312 4.90 -24.96 8.38
CA LYS A 312 4.86 -24.49 9.78
C LYS A 312 3.81 -23.40 9.98
N LEU A 313 3.76 -22.42 9.07
CA LEU A 313 2.77 -21.33 9.11
C LEU A 313 1.33 -21.85 8.94
N ARG A 314 1.13 -22.90 8.13
CA ARG A 314 -0.19 -23.55 7.97
C ARG A 314 -0.60 -24.34 9.22
N ARG A 315 0.35 -24.96 9.93
CA ARG A 315 0.08 -25.79 11.12
C ARG A 315 -0.33 -24.97 12.34
N THR A 316 0.08 -23.70 12.44
CA THR A 316 -0.39 -22.78 13.49
C THR A 316 -1.89 -22.43 13.38
N LYS A 317 -2.60 -22.93 12.35
CA LYS A 317 -4.07 -22.78 12.20
C LYS A 317 -4.92 -23.77 13.01
N ALA A 318 -4.32 -24.80 13.63
CA ALA A 318 -5.04 -25.87 14.31
C ALA A 318 -5.16 -25.64 15.82
#